data_AF-A0A369Z9G3-F1
#
_entry.id   AF-A0A369Z9G3-F1
#
_cell.length_a   1.000
_cell.length_b   1.000
_cell.length_c   1.000
_cell.angle_alpha   90.00
_cell.angle_beta   90.00
_cell.angle_gamma   90.00
#
_symmetry.space_group_name_H-M   'P 1'
#
loop_
_entity.id
_entity.type
_entity.pdbx_description
1 polymer ?
#
loop_
_entity_poly.entity_id
_entity_poly.type
_entity_poly.pdbx_seq_one_letter_code
_entity_poly.pdbx_strand_id
1 'polypeptide(L)'
;MSDKRKLEIALPFPPSVNHYWRHTRAGKHYISDEGKRFQSQVFMRCMAELPFTQAVGISVEVTMPDNRARDLDNLWKVLLDSLSKAKIIEDDCWQKVPSIAMKAVGVSKENAGVVVTIEEV
;
A
#
# COMPACT_ATOMS: atom_id res chain seq x y z
N MET A 1 2.09 -25.91 15.47
CA MET A 1 1.54 -24.91 14.53
C MET A 1 2.53 -23.76 14.57
N SER A 2 3.27 -23.53 13.48
CA SER A 2 4.28 -22.48 13.46
C SER A 2 3.57 -21.14 13.57
N ASP A 3 4.06 -20.24 14.44
CA ASP A 3 3.58 -18.86 14.45
C ASP A 3 3.85 -18.27 13.06
N LYS A 4 2.77 -17.83 12.39
CA LYS A 4 2.84 -17.18 11.08
C LYS A 4 3.42 -15.80 11.26
N ARG A 5 4.37 -15.41 10.40
CA ARG A 5 4.94 -14.07 10.49
C ARG A 5 3.89 -13.02 10.15
N LYS A 6 3.85 -11.95 10.95
CA LYS A 6 2.99 -10.78 10.75
C LYS A 6 3.84 -9.50 10.80
N LEU A 7 3.54 -8.56 9.91
CA LEU A 7 4.06 -7.19 9.92
C LEU A 7 2.88 -6.21 9.89
N GLU A 8 2.94 -5.18 10.73
CA GLU A 8 1.97 -4.07 10.74
C GLU A 8 2.70 -2.74 10.61
N ILE A 9 2.32 -1.93 9.62
CA ILE A 9 2.94 -0.63 9.35
C ILE A 9 1.89 0.47 9.19
N ALA A 10 2.15 1.61 9.81
CA ALA A 10 1.36 2.83 9.61
C ALA A 10 1.98 3.69 8.50
N LEU A 11 1.15 4.06 7.52
CA LEU A 11 1.52 4.86 6.36
C LEU A 11 0.67 6.14 6.30
N PRO A 12 1.23 7.23 5.74
CA PRO A 12 0.43 8.41 5.43
C PRO A 12 -0.67 8.07 4.43
N PHE A 13 -1.66 8.96 4.30
CA PHE A 13 -2.72 8.75 3.32
C PHE A 13 -2.12 8.71 1.89
N PRO A 14 -2.39 7.67 1.08
CA PRO A 14 -1.80 7.56 -0.25
C PRO A 14 -2.22 8.71 -1.17
N PRO A 15 -1.35 9.14 -2.10
CA PRO A 15 -1.77 10.03 -3.17
C PRO A 15 -2.84 9.35 -4.02
N SER A 16 -3.66 10.14 -4.71
CA SER A 16 -4.62 9.58 -5.67
C SER A 16 -3.88 8.89 -6.83
N VAL A 17 -4.51 7.91 -7.47
CA VAL A 17 -3.97 7.23 -8.68
C VAL A 17 -3.52 8.25 -9.74
N ASN A 18 -4.31 9.30 -9.97
CA ASN A 18 -3.99 10.35 -10.94
C ASN A 18 -2.79 11.22 -10.54
N HIS A 19 -2.51 11.32 -9.24
CA HIS A 19 -1.31 11.98 -8.74
C HIS A 19 -0.13 11.03 -8.71
N TYR A 20 -0.35 9.73 -8.51
CA TYR A 20 0.69 8.72 -8.46
C TYR A 20 1.27 8.40 -9.84
N TRP A 21 0.42 8.04 -10.81
CA TRP A 21 0.84 7.82 -12.19
C TRP A 21 0.58 9.05 -13.05
N ARG A 22 1.59 9.45 -13.82
CA ARG A 22 1.49 10.45 -14.89
C ARG A 22 1.72 9.78 -16.22
N HIS A 23 1.24 10.42 -17.28
CA HIS A 23 1.46 9.98 -18.65
C HIS A 23 2.21 11.07 -19.42
N THR A 24 3.11 10.66 -20.31
CA THR A 24 3.73 11.57 -21.27
C THR A 24 2.80 11.78 -22.46
N ARG A 25 3.07 12.81 -23.28
CA ARG A 25 2.36 13.02 -24.56
C ARG A 25 2.51 11.83 -25.53
N ALA A 26 3.54 11.00 -25.35
CA ALA A 26 3.78 9.80 -26.13
C ALA A 26 3.08 8.55 -25.55
N GLY A 27 2.22 8.69 -24.54
CA GLY A 27 1.45 7.58 -23.95
C GLY A 27 2.24 6.72 -22.94
N LYS A 28 3.44 7.14 -22.52
CA LYS A 28 4.21 6.39 -21.52
C LYS A 28 3.78 6.75 -20.11
N HIS A 29 3.45 5.74 -19.30
CA HIS A 29 3.18 5.92 -17.87
C HIS A 29 4.47 5.97 -17.05
N TYR A 30 4.50 6.84 -16.05
CA TYR A 30 5.60 6.94 -15.08
C TYR A 30 5.06 7.36 -13.70
N ILE A 31 5.81 7.00 -12.65
CA ILE A 31 5.49 7.40 -11.27
C ILE A 31 5.92 8.86 -11.08
N SER A 32 5.00 9.68 -10.58
CA SER A 32 5.24 11.09 -10.28
C SER A 32 6.21 11.28 -9.12
N ASP A 33 6.67 12.50 -8.90
CA ASP A 33 7.50 12.80 -7.72
C ASP A 33 6.74 12.62 -6.41
N GLU A 34 5.42 12.86 -6.41
CA GLU A 34 4.55 12.59 -5.25
C GLU A 34 4.44 11.07 -5.00
N GLY A 35 4.28 10.28 -6.06
CA GLY A 35 4.28 8.82 -5.97
C GLY A 35 5.61 8.26 -5.47
N LYS A 36 6.74 8.78 -5.96
CA LYS A 36 8.08 8.39 -5.47
C LYS A 36 8.28 8.74 -4.01
N ARG A 37 7.82 9.93 -3.56
CA ARG A 37 7.85 10.31 -2.13
C ARG A 37 7.02 9.35 -1.28
N PHE A 38 5.86 8.92 -1.78
CA PHE A 38 5.06 7.91 -1.09
C PHE A 38 5.80 6.56 -1.04
N GLN A 39 6.35 6.08 -2.16
CA GLN A 39 7.17 4.85 -2.19
C GLN A 39 8.35 4.90 -1.22
N SER A 40 9.06 6.04 -1.13
CA SER A 40 10.15 6.21 -0.17
C SER A 40 9.67 6.12 1.28
N GLN A 41 8.48 6.66 1.58
CA GLN A 41 7.89 6.52 2.91
C GLN A 41 7.52 5.07 3.22
N VAL A 42 6.96 4.32 2.26
CA VAL A 42 6.70 2.88 2.43
C VAL A 42 8.00 2.12 2.65
N PHE A 43 9.02 2.35 1.83
CA PHE A 43 10.34 1.73 1.99
C PHE A 43 10.95 1.99 3.36
N MET A 44 10.91 3.24 3.85
CA MET A 44 11.44 3.57 5.18
C MET A 44 10.72 2.83 6.30
N ARG A 45 9.40 2.58 6.18
CA ARG A 45 8.65 1.79 7.17
C ARG A 45 8.99 0.31 7.13
N CYS A 46 9.39 -0.22 5.98
CA CYS A 46 9.75 -1.63 5.81
C CYS A 46 11.25 -1.91 5.92
N MET A 47 12.12 -0.90 6.03
CA MET A 47 13.57 -1.04 5.86
C MET A 47 14.23 -1.96 6.89
N ALA A 48 13.68 -2.05 8.11
CA ALA A 48 14.18 -2.93 9.16
C ALA A 48 13.61 -4.36 9.08
N GLU A 49 12.68 -4.61 8.16
CA GLU A 49 11.95 -5.86 8.03
C GLU A 49 12.58 -6.75 6.97
N LEU A 50 12.59 -8.06 7.22
CA LEU A 50 12.95 -9.03 6.20
C LEU A 50 11.84 -9.14 5.14
N PRO A 51 12.15 -9.33 3.85
CA PRO A 51 11.13 -9.65 2.86
C PRO A 51 10.35 -10.92 3.22
N PHE A 52 9.06 -10.94 2.92
CA PHE A 52 8.27 -12.18 2.97
C PHE A 52 8.62 -13.05 1.77
N THR A 53 8.91 -14.33 2.02
CA THR A 53 9.25 -15.32 0.98
C THR A 53 8.08 -16.26 0.66
N GLN A 54 7.11 -16.36 1.56
CA GLN A 54 5.87 -17.11 1.38
C GLN A 54 4.75 -16.20 0.85
N ALA A 55 3.65 -16.81 0.43
CA ALA A 55 2.45 -16.06 0.07
C ALA A 55 1.88 -15.34 1.30
N VAL A 56 1.36 -14.14 1.10
CA VAL A 56 0.87 -13.28 2.19
C VAL A 56 -0.54 -12.78 1.95
N GLY A 57 -1.33 -12.68 3.02
CA GLY A 57 -2.55 -11.88 3.04
C GLY A 57 -2.24 -10.43 3.41
N ILE A 58 -2.92 -9.48 2.77
CA ILE A 58 -2.78 -8.06 3.08
C ILE A 58 -4.13 -7.51 3.55
N SER A 59 -4.17 -6.91 4.74
CA SER A 59 -5.33 -6.19 5.24
C SER A 59 -5.00 -4.73 5.50
N VAL A 60 -5.93 -3.84 5.17
CA VAL A 60 -5.74 -2.39 5.24
C VAL A 60 -6.90 -1.73 5.98
N GLU A 61 -6.56 -0.96 7.00
CA GLU A 61 -7.49 -0.05 7.68
C GLU A 61 -7.24 1.37 7.17
N VAL A 62 -8.29 2.05 6.70
CA VAL A 62 -8.18 3.38 6.07
C VAL A 62 -8.89 4.42 6.93
N THR A 63 -8.14 5.40 7.40
CA THR A 63 -8.68 6.64 7.99
C THR A 63 -8.68 7.72 6.92
N MET A 64 -9.87 8.11 6.47
CA MET A 64 -10.04 9.09 5.40
C MET A 64 -9.72 10.51 5.88
N PRO A 65 -9.10 11.37 5.04
CA PRO A 65 -8.81 12.76 5.40
C PRO A 65 -10.06 13.64 5.40
N ASP A 66 -11.10 13.24 4.66
CA ASP A 66 -12.32 14.00 4.42
C ASP A 66 -13.51 13.06 4.12
N ASN A 67 -14.72 13.62 4.12
CA ASN A 67 -15.96 12.89 3.80
C ASN A 67 -16.19 12.73 2.29
N ARG A 68 -15.18 12.92 1.44
CA ARG A 68 -15.36 12.77 -0.01
C ARG A 68 -15.53 11.29 -0.34
N ALA A 69 -16.51 10.98 -1.19
CA ALA A 69 -16.61 9.67 -1.79
C ALA A 69 -15.35 9.40 -2.63
N ARG A 70 -14.67 8.29 -2.31
CA ARG A 70 -13.43 7.84 -2.96
C ARG A 70 -13.57 6.36 -3.23
N ASP A 71 -13.06 5.94 -4.38
CA ASP A 71 -12.93 4.51 -4.66
C ASP A 71 -11.77 3.92 -3.86
N LEU A 72 -12.04 2.82 -3.15
CA LEU A 72 -11.02 2.10 -2.37
C LEU A 72 -10.06 1.32 -3.28
N ASP A 73 -10.51 0.94 -4.49
CA ASP A 73 -9.67 0.23 -5.47
C ASP A 73 -8.40 1.03 -5.84
N ASN A 74 -8.52 2.35 -5.81
CA ASN A 74 -7.48 3.29 -6.18
C ASN A 74 -6.39 3.34 -5.12
N LEU A 75 -6.73 3.08 -3.85
CA LEU A 75 -5.75 2.93 -2.78
C LEU A 75 -4.96 1.64 -2.95
N TRP A 76 -5.63 0.53 -3.33
CA TRP A 76 -4.96 -0.74 -3.57
C TRP A 76 -3.86 -0.64 -4.61
N LYS A 77 -4.15 -0.01 -5.76
CA LYS A 77 -3.17 0.16 -6.84
C LYS A 77 -1.89 0.82 -6.32
N VAL A 78 -2.03 1.88 -5.52
CA VAL A 78 -0.89 2.66 -5.00
C VAL A 78 -0.13 1.89 -3.91
N LEU A 79 -0.86 1.23 -3.01
CA LEU A 79 -0.27 0.48 -1.90
C LEU A 79 0.50 -0.75 -2.38
N LEU A 80 -0.09 -1.56 -3.27
CA LEU A 80 0.55 -2.78 -3.78
C LEU A 80 1.84 -2.46 -4.55
N ASP A 81 1.80 -1.51 -5.48
CA ASP A 81 3.01 -1.07 -6.18
C ASP A 81 4.08 -0.57 -5.20
N SER A 82 3.68 0.19 -4.17
CA SER A 82 4.63 0.70 -3.18
C SER A 82 5.24 -0.40 -2.30
N LEU A 83 4.46 -1.41 -1.90
CA LEU A 83 4.96 -2.55 -1.12
C LEU A 83 5.92 -3.42 -1.93
N SER A 84 5.59 -3.72 -3.19
CA SER A 84 6.49 -4.44 -4.10
C SER A 84 7.78 -3.65 -4.35
N LYS A 85 7.69 -2.31 -4.52
CA LYS A 85 8.87 -1.44 -4.65
C LYS A 85 9.70 -1.35 -3.38
N ALA A 86 9.06 -1.43 -2.22
CA ALA A 86 9.75 -1.54 -0.93
C ALA A 86 10.44 -2.90 -0.74
N LYS A 87 10.20 -3.87 -1.63
CA LYS A 87 10.73 -5.25 -1.57
C LYS A 87 10.31 -6.01 -0.31
N ILE A 88 9.20 -5.62 0.32
CA ILE A 88 8.67 -6.34 1.48
C ILE A 88 7.86 -7.57 1.04
N ILE A 89 7.19 -7.47 -0.10
CA ILE A 89 6.60 -8.57 -0.85
C ILE A 89 7.36 -8.73 -2.18
N GLU A 90 7.42 -9.96 -2.70
CA GLU A 90 8.12 -10.26 -3.95
C GLU A 90 7.40 -9.65 -5.17
N ASP A 91 6.07 -9.79 -5.20
CA ASP A 91 5.19 -9.31 -6.26
C ASP A 91 3.76 -9.16 -5.71
N ASP A 92 2.89 -8.42 -6.41
CA ASP A 92 1.48 -8.25 -6.04
C ASP A 92 0.52 -9.21 -6.77
N CYS A 93 1.06 -10.19 -7.52
CA CYS A 93 0.28 -11.22 -8.20
C CYS A 93 -0.43 -12.16 -7.22
N TRP A 94 -1.53 -12.80 -7.67
CA TRP A 94 -2.39 -13.64 -6.83
C TRP A 94 -1.66 -14.83 -6.17
N GLN A 95 -0.56 -15.32 -6.73
CA GLN A 95 0.24 -16.38 -6.11
C GLN A 95 1.03 -15.89 -4.89
N LYS A 96 1.42 -14.62 -4.88
CA LYS A 96 2.19 -13.99 -3.80
C LYS A 96 1.28 -13.27 -2.81
N VAL A 97 0.19 -12.68 -3.30
CA VAL A 97 -0.84 -12.01 -2.50
C VAL A 97 -2.22 -12.61 -2.81
N PRO A 98 -2.53 -13.81 -2.30
CA PRO A 98 -3.80 -14.49 -2.61
C PRO A 98 -5.02 -13.87 -1.91
N SER A 99 -4.83 -13.04 -0.88
CA SER A 99 -5.94 -12.38 -0.18
C SER A 99 -5.63 -10.92 0.13
N ILE A 100 -6.60 -10.07 -0.18
CA ILE A 100 -6.56 -8.64 0.15
C ILE A 100 -7.89 -8.22 0.79
N ALA A 101 -7.84 -7.38 1.82
CA ALA A 101 -9.01 -6.84 2.48
C ALA A 101 -8.79 -5.37 2.87
N MET A 102 -9.77 -4.51 2.62
CA MET A 102 -9.68 -3.09 2.98
C MET A 102 -10.97 -2.65 3.65
N LYS A 103 -10.83 -1.90 4.75
CA LYS A 103 -11.97 -1.30 5.46
C LYS A 103 -11.70 0.17 5.75
N ALA A 104 -12.70 1.01 5.51
CA ALA A 104 -12.69 2.37 6.03
C ALA A 104 -13.07 2.33 7.52
N VAL A 105 -12.25 2.93 8.38
CA VAL A 105 -12.45 2.90 9.85
C VAL A 105 -12.90 4.25 10.42
N GLY A 106 -12.80 5.32 9.63
CA GLY A 106 -13.29 6.64 10.03
C GLY A 106 -12.80 7.77 9.16
N VAL A 107 -13.08 9.00 9.59
CA VAL A 107 -12.67 10.24 8.93
C VAL A 107 -11.96 11.11 9.97
N SER A 108 -10.70 11.46 9.71
CA SER A 108 -9.92 12.39 10.52
C SER A 108 -8.85 13.05 9.66
N LYS A 109 -8.84 14.38 9.67
CA LYS A 109 -7.83 15.16 8.93
C LYS A 109 -6.43 15.03 9.54
N GLU A 110 -6.36 14.94 10.86
CA GLU A 110 -5.08 14.86 11.60
C GLU A 110 -4.48 13.46 11.54
N ASN A 111 -5.32 12.42 11.58
CA ASN A 111 -4.91 11.01 11.63
C ASN A 111 -5.12 10.30 10.28
N ALA A 112 -5.23 11.07 9.18
CA ALA A 112 -5.45 10.51 7.86
C ALA A 112 -4.29 9.59 7.44
N GLY A 113 -4.61 8.36 7.08
CA GLY A 113 -3.58 7.37 6.82
C GLY A 113 -4.15 5.99 6.61
N VAL A 114 -3.23 5.03 6.46
CA VAL A 114 -3.57 3.62 6.40
C VAL A 114 -2.70 2.81 7.35
N VAL A 115 -3.29 1.81 7.97
CA VAL A 115 -2.56 0.75 8.66
C VAL A 115 -2.59 -0.48 7.77
N VAL A 116 -1.42 -0.92 7.32
CA VAL A 116 -1.26 -2.11 6.47
C VAL A 116 -0.75 -3.24 7.34
N THR A 117 -1.45 -4.36 7.31
CA THR A 117 -1.05 -5.62 7.92
C THR A 117 -0.75 -6.64 6.83
N ILE A 118 0.42 -7.29 6.93
CA ILE A 118 0.88 -8.36 6.04
C ILE A 118 1.10 -9.60 6.89
N GLU A 119 0.51 -10.74 6.50
CA GLU A 119 0.57 -11.99 7.26
C GLU A 119 0.79 -13.19 6.34
N GLU A 120 1.64 -14.15 6.74
CA GLU A 120 1.86 -15.38 5.98
C GLU A 120 0.61 -16.27 5.91
N VAL A 121 0.35 -16.82 4.72
CA VAL A 121 -0.81 -17.69 4.41
C VAL A 121 -0.58 -19.14 4.80
#